data_AF-A0A2V9TT06-F1
#
_entry.id   AF-A0A2V9TT06-F1
#
_cell.length_a   1.000
_cell.length_b   1.000
_cell.length_c   1.000
_cell.angle_alpha   90.00
_cell.angle_beta   90.00
_cell.angle_gamma   90.00
#
_symmetry.space_group_name_H-M   'P 1'
#
loop_
_entity.id
_entity.type
_entity.pdbx_description
1 polymer ?
#
loop_
_entity_poly.entity_id
_entity_poly.type
_entity_poly.pdbx_seq_one_letter_code
_entity_poly.pdbx_strand_id
1 'polypeptide(L)'
;MSKSLIVIITLLLIALLSFGKYVSVRNTLVSKNEAVKSAWSQVDVVLERRADLIPNLVETVKGITKQEQTVFGEIAQARSQLLSASTPADKIAANQHLDGALGRL
;
A
#
# COMPACT_ATOMS: atom_id res chain seq x y z
N MET A 1 14.06 30.15 -49.84
CA MET A 1 12.99 29.71 -48.90
C MET A 1 12.36 30.95 -48.29
N SER A 2 11.04 31.12 -48.41
CA SER A 2 10.35 32.24 -47.77
C SER A 2 10.48 32.11 -46.26
N LYS A 3 10.76 33.23 -45.56
CA LYS A 3 10.94 33.26 -44.10
C LYS A 3 9.74 32.62 -43.37
N SER A 4 8.55 32.72 -43.94
CA SER A 4 7.32 32.08 -43.47
C SER A 4 7.40 30.55 -43.39
N LEU A 5 8.07 29.90 -44.34
CA LEU A 5 8.22 28.43 -44.37
C LEU A 5 9.13 27.95 -43.22
N ILE A 6 10.19 28.72 -42.92
CA ILE A 6 11.10 28.45 -41.79
C ILE A 6 10.37 28.60 -40.45
N VAL A 7 9.52 29.63 -40.30
CA VAL A 7 8.72 29.85 -39.09
C VAL A 7 7.73 28.72 -38.86
N ILE A 8 7.04 28.26 -39.91
CA ILE A 8 6.07 27.14 -39.82
C ILE A 8 6.75 25.83 -39.42
N ILE A 9 7.89 25.50 -40.03
CA ILE A 9 8.67 24.29 -39.68
C ILE A 9 9.14 24.35 -38.22
N THR A 10 9.59 25.52 -37.77
CA THR A 10 10.06 25.71 -36.40
C THR A 10 8.92 25.52 -35.39
N LEU A 11 7.74 26.10 -35.66
CA LEU A 11 6.54 25.92 -34.81
C LEU A 11 6.08 24.46 -34.75
N LEU A 12 6.09 23.75 -35.89
CA LEU A 12 5.74 22.33 -35.96
C LEU A 12 6.71 21.47 -35.14
N LEU A 13 8.02 21.74 -35.21
CA LEU A 13 9.04 21.07 -34.41
C LEU A 13 8.83 21.31 -32.91
N ILE A 14 8.56 22.55 -32.50
CA ILE A 14 8.29 22.90 -31.10
C ILE A 14 7.02 22.20 -30.60
N ALA A 15 5.95 22.17 -31.40
CA ALA A 15 4.71 21.47 -31.06
C ALA A 15 4.93 19.96 -30.88
N LEU A 16 5.68 19.34 -31.80
CA LEU A 16 5.99 17.90 -31.75
C LEU A 16 6.84 17.55 -30.51
N LEU A 17 7.87 18.34 -30.21
CA LEU A 17 8.72 18.14 -29.03
C LEU A 17 7.95 18.33 -27.73
N SER A 18 7.08 19.33 -27.67
CA SER A 18 6.25 19.61 -26.49
C SER A 18 5.24 18.49 -26.24
N PHE A 19 4.58 18.01 -27.30
CA PHE A 19 3.65 16.89 -27.22
C PHE A 19 4.34 15.58 -26.81
N GLY A 20 5.51 15.28 -27.37
CA GLY A 20 6.30 14.10 -27.01
C GLY A 20 6.70 14.08 -25.54
N LYS A 21 7.14 15.22 -24.97
CA LYS A 21 7.43 15.32 -23.54
C LYS A 21 6.20 15.14 -22.67
N TYR A 22 5.07 15.71 -23.05
CA TYR A 22 3.82 15.58 -22.31
C TYR A 22 3.36 14.11 -22.19
N VAL A 23 3.36 13.37 -23.31
CA VAL A 23 2.98 11.94 -23.32
C VAL A 23 3.97 11.11 -22.49
N SER A 24 5.27 11.37 -22.63
CA SER A 24 6.30 10.65 -21.88
C SER A 24 6.14 10.81 -20.36
N VAL A 25 5.94 12.04 -19.88
CA VAL A 25 5.74 12.32 -18.44
C VAL A 25 4.50 11.60 -17.91
N ARG A 26 3.39 11.64 -18.65
CA ARG A 26 2.14 10.95 -18.26
C ARG A 26 2.35 9.44 -18.16
N ASN A 27 3.02 8.82 -19.14
CA ASN A 27 3.30 7.39 -19.12
C ASN A 27 4.20 7.00 -17.94
N THR A 28 5.23 7.78 -17.65
CA THR A 28 6.10 7.54 -16.49
C THR A 28 5.34 7.67 -15.17
N LEU A 29 4.48 8.67 -15.02
CA LEU A 29 3.67 8.85 -13.81
C LEU A 29 2.70 7.69 -13.60
N VAL A 30 2.00 7.25 -14.65
CA VAL A 30 1.10 6.08 -14.57
C VAL A 30 1.88 4.83 -14.21
N SER A 31 3.01 4.58 -14.85
CA SER A 31 3.87 3.43 -14.54
C SER A 31 4.35 3.42 -13.08
N LYS A 32 4.76 4.58 -12.56
CA LYS A 32 5.13 4.73 -11.14
C LYS A 32 3.94 4.48 -10.21
N ASN A 33 2.77 4.98 -10.55
CA ASN A 33 1.56 4.77 -9.74
C ASN A 33 1.15 3.29 -9.68
N GLU A 34 1.21 2.58 -10.80
CA GLU A 34 0.94 1.14 -10.83
C GLU A 34 1.99 0.34 -10.05
N ALA A 35 3.27 0.75 -10.10
CA ALA A 35 4.32 0.13 -9.28
C ALA A 35 4.04 0.28 -7.78
N VAL A 36 3.61 1.47 -7.32
CA VAL A 36 3.20 1.70 -5.93
C VAL A 36 2.00 0.82 -5.56
N LYS A 37 0.98 0.75 -6.42
CA LYS A 37 -0.20 -0.09 -6.20
C LYS A 37 0.14 -1.59 -6.12
N SER A 38 1.04 -2.06 -6.98
CA SER A 38 1.52 -3.44 -6.96
C SER A 38 2.30 -3.76 -5.68
N ALA A 39 3.19 -2.86 -5.25
CA ALA A 39 3.90 -3.01 -3.99
C ALA A 39 2.93 -3.04 -2.80
N TRP A 40 1.91 -2.17 -2.80
CA TRP A 40 0.90 -2.15 -1.75
C TRP A 40 0.08 -3.44 -1.70
N SER A 41 -0.30 -4.00 -2.86
CA SER A 41 -1.01 -5.29 -2.90
C SER A 41 -0.21 -6.43 -2.26
N GLN A 42 1.12 -6.43 -2.40
CA GLN A 42 1.97 -7.42 -1.73
C GLN A 42 1.95 -7.24 -0.21
N VAL A 43 2.01 -6.00 0.27
CA VAL A 43 1.89 -5.70 1.71
C VAL A 43 0.54 -6.15 2.24
N ASP A 44 -0.54 -5.90 1.50
CA ASP A 44 -1.89 -6.27 1.91
C ASP A 44 -2.05 -7.78 2.11
N VAL A 45 -1.53 -8.58 1.18
CA VAL A 45 -1.51 -10.05 1.29
C VAL A 45 -0.74 -10.51 2.53
N VAL A 46 0.38 -9.85 2.86
CA VAL A 46 1.15 -10.18 4.07
C VAL A 46 0.38 -9.82 5.34
N LEU A 47 -0.30 -8.67 5.37
CA LEU A 47 -1.12 -8.26 6.52
C LEU A 47 -2.33 -9.18 6.73
N GLU A 48 -2.97 -9.63 5.65
CA GLU A 48 -4.04 -10.61 5.71
C GLU A 48 -3.55 -11.96 6.24
N ARG A 49 -2.46 -12.49 5.68
CA ARG A 49 -1.83 -13.72 6.18
C ARG A 49 -1.44 -13.60 7.65
N ARG A 50 -0.91 -12.44 8.07
CA ARG A 50 -0.60 -12.17 9.47
C ARG A 50 -1.86 -12.30 10.32
N ALA A 51 -2.96 -11.65 9.94
CA ALA A 51 -4.23 -11.73 10.66
C ALA A 51 -4.76 -13.17 10.74
N ASP A 52 -4.60 -13.97 9.68
CA ASP A 52 -5.04 -15.38 9.65
C ASP A 52 -4.23 -16.31 10.55
N LEU A 53 -2.97 -15.96 10.83
CA LEU A 53 -2.11 -16.73 11.74
C LEU A 53 -2.36 -16.41 13.21
N ILE A 54 -2.99 -15.27 13.54
CA ILE A 54 -3.27 -14.85 14.92
C ILE A 54 -4.03 -15.91 15.74
N PRO A 55 -5.14 -16.51 15.24
CA PRO A 55 -5.87 -17.51 16.02
C PRO A 55 -5.00 -18.72 16.42
N ASN A 56 -4.19 -19.22 15.48
CA ASN A 56 -3.28 -20.34 15.73
C ASN A 56 -2.20 -19.98 16.76
N LEU A 57 -1.66 -18.76 16.69
CA LEU A 57 -0.70 -18.25 17.68
C LEU A 57 -1.35 -18.16 19.07
N VAL A 58 -2.54 -17.58 19.15
CA VAL A 58 -3.30 -17.44 20.42
C VAL A 58 -3.61 -18.80 21.03
N GLU A 59 -4.01 -19.79 20.23
CA GLU A 59 -4.27 -21.15 20.71
C GLU A 59 -3.01 -21.83 21.27
N THR A 60 -1.87 -21.64 20.61
CA THR A 60 -0.57 -22.14 21.10
C THR A 60 -0.20 -21.51 22.44
N VAL A 61 -0.37 -20.19 22.59
CA VAL A 61 -0.04 -19.49 23.84
C VAL A 61 -1.04 -19.80 24.95
N LYS A 62 -2.33 -20.00 24.64
CA LYS A 62 -3.35 -20.47 25.60
C LYS A 62 -3.02 -21.83 26.21
N GLY A 63 -2.37 -22.72 25.45
CA GLY A 63 -1.90 -24.01 25.96
C GLY A 63 -0.86 -23.87 27.09
N ILE A 64 -0.09 -22.76 27.07
CA ILE A 64 0.96 -22.46 28.05
C ILE A 64 0.43 -21.54 29.16
N THR A 65 -0.48 -20.62 28.83
CA THR A 65 -1.01 -19.58 29.74
C THR A 65 -2.54 -19.64 29.79
N LYS A 66 -3.10 -20.09 30.91
CA LYS A 66 -4.55 -20.40 31.02
C LYS A 66 -5.45 -19.22 31.46
N GLN A 67 -4.88 -18.07 31.84
CA GLN A 67 -5.64 -17.00 32.53
C GLN A 67 -5.60 -15.61 31.87
N GLU A 68 -4.98 -15.44 30.69
CA GLU A 68 -4.80 -14.13 30.05
C GLU A 68 -5.97 -13.70 29.13
N GLN A 69 -7.21 -13.77 29.63
CA GLN A 69 -8.40 -13.47 28.83
C GLN A 69 -8.43 -12.04 28.29
N THR A 70 -7.95 -11.06 29.08
CA THR A 70 -7.88 -9.65 28.65
C THR A 70 -6.94 -9.49 27.46
N VAL A 71 -5.74 -10.06 27.52
CA VAL A 71 -4.74 -9.96 26.44
C VAL A 71 -5.26 -10.64 25.17
N PHE A 72 -5.87 -11.82 25.28
CA PHE A 72 -6.46 -12.48 24.11
C PHE A 72 -7.63 -11.69 23.51
N GLY A 73 -8.42 -11.01 24.33
CA GLY A 73 -9.48 -10.10 23.87
C GLY A 73 -8.92 -8.90 23.10
N GLU A 74 -7.86 -8.27 23.61
CA GLU A 74 -7.18 -7.15 22.95
C GLU A 74 -6.57 -7.57 21.61
N ILE A 75 -5.95 -8.76 21.54
CA ILE A 75 -5.41 -9.31 20.29
C ILE A 75 -6.52 -9.60 19.28
N ALA A 76 -7.65 -10.18 19.72
CA ALA A 76 -8.79 -10.44 18.86
C ALA A 76 -9.39 -9.14 18.31
N GLN A 77 -9.49 -8.10 19.13
CA GLN A 77 -9.94 -6.77 18.72
C GLN A 77 -8.97 -6.13 17.72
N ALA A 78 -7.67 -6.16 17.99
CA ALA A 78 -6.65 -5.63 17.10
C ALA A 78 -6.63 -6.37 15.75
N ARG A 79 -6.82 -7.70 15.74
CA ARG A 79 -6.99 -8.50 14.52
C ARG A 79 -8.20 -8.01 13.71
N SER A 80 -9.34 -7.82 14.37
CA SER A 80 -10.56 -7.33 13.72
C SER A 80 -10.36 -5.95 13.09
N GLN A 81 -9.68 -5.03 13.80
CA GLN A 81 -9.34 -3.70 13.28
C GLN A 81 -8.45 -3.78 12.04
N LEU A 82 -7.46 -4.68 12.02
CA LEU A 82 -6.59 -4.89 10.85
C LEU A 82 -7.37 -5.38 9.62
N LEU A 83 -8.32 -6.30 9.81
CA LEU A 83 -9.19 -6.79 8.74
C LEU A 83 -10.21 -5.76 8.25
N SER A 84 -10.62 -4.84 9.13
CA SER A 84 -11.61 -3.79 8.81
C SER A 84 -10.99 -2.58 8.10
N ALA A 85 -9.67 -2.41 8.21
CA ALA A 85 -8.96 -1.25 7.69
C ALA A 85 -9.00 -1.21 6.15
N SER A 86 -9.42 -0.07 5.60
CA SER A 86 -9.70 0.08 4.16
C SER A 86 -8.60 0.85 3.41
N THR A 87 -7.92 1.80 4.06
CA THR A 87 -6.84 2.57 3.43
C THR A 87 -5.46 2.04 3.83
N PRO A 88 -4.41 2.32 3.04
CA PRO A 88 -3.05 1.97 3.43
C PRO A 88 -2.63 2.52 4.79
N ALA A 89 -3.00 3.77 5.07
CA ALA A 89 -2.70 4.41 6.35
C ALA A 89 -3.39 3.69 7.51
N ASP A 90 -4.67 3.35 7.35
CA ASP A 90 -5.43 2.64 8.39
C ASP A 90 -4.86 1.24 8.62
N LYS A 91 -4.48 0.53 7.56
CA LYS A 91 -3.88 -0.82 7.65
C LYS A 91 -2.54 -0.78 8.39
N ILE A 92 -1.72 0.24 8.14
CA ILE A 92 -0.46 0.45 8.88
C ILE A 92 -0.72 0.72 10.35
N ALA A 93 -1.64 1.64 10.67
CA ALA A 93 -1.97 1.97 12.06
C ALA A 93 -2.56 0.76 12.81
N ALA A 94 -3.52 0.05 12.20
CA ALA A 94 -4.10 -1.16 12.77
C ALA A 94 -3.05 -2.27 12.98
N ASN A 95 -2.11 -2.41 12.05
CA ASN A 95 -1.00 -3.35 12.21
C ASN A 95 -0.09 -2.96 13.40
N GLN A 96 0.19 -1.67 13.60
CA GLN A 96 0.96 -1.19 14.76
C GLN A 96 0.24 -1.47 16.09
N HIS A 97 -1.09 -1.33 16.12
CA HIS A 97 -1.89 -1.72 17.29
C HIS A 97 -1.80 -3.22 17.56
N LEU A 98 -1.84 -4.05 16.51
CA LEU A 98 -1.67 -5.50 16.61
C LEU A 98 -0.26 -5.88 17.10
N ASP A 99 0.78 -5.21 16.61
CA ASP A 99 2.17 -5.36 17.11
C ASP A 99 2.25 -5.10 18.61
N GLY A 100 1.65 -4.00 19.08
CA GLY A 100 1.61 -3.67 20.50
C GLY A 100 0.84 -4.69 21.34
N ALA A 101 -0.28 -5.23 20.82
CA ALA A 101 -1.06 -6.26 21.50
C ALA A 101 -0.30 -7.59 21.61
N LEU A 102 0.39 -8.00 20.56
CA LEU A 102 1.22 -9.21 20.58
C LEU A 102 2.46 -9.05 21.47
N GLY A 103 3.04 -7.85 21.56
CA GLY A 103 4.17 -7.59 22.45
C GLY A 103 3.84 -7.61 23.95
N ARG A 104 2.55 -7.73 24.32
CA ARG A 104 2.10 -7.92 25.71
C ARG A 104 1.97 -9.40 26.12
N LEU A 105 2.11 -10.32 25.17
CA LEU A 105 2.24 -11.77 25.44
C LEU A 105 3.60 -12.08 26.04
#